data_AF-A0A832SZM9-F1
#
_entry.id   AF-A0A832SZM9-F1
#
_cell.length_a   1.000
_cell.length_b   1.000
_cell.length_c   1.000
_cell.angle_alpha   90.00
_cell.angle_beta   90.00
_cell.angle_gamma   90.00
#
_symmetry.space_group_name_H-M   'P 1'
#
loop_
_entity.id
_entity.type
_entity.pdbx_description
1 polymer ?
#
loop_
_entity_poly.entity_id
_entity_poly.type
_entity_poly.pdbx_seq_one_letter_code
_entity_poly.pdbx_strand_id
1 'polypeptide(L)' 'MLREIGEELVEYIIHSTGVDRETVLKVLRAEEKFLVLQIEKSMEVKENDKY' A
#
# COMPACT_ATOMS: atom_id res chain seq x y z
N MET A 1 1.37 16.67 4.85
CA MET A 1 0.32 15.69 5.16
C MET A 1 0.59 14.29 4.61
N LEU A 2 0.43 13.99 3.31
CA LEU A 2 0.61 12.62 2.78
C LEU A 2 2.02 12.02 3.00
N ARG A 3 3.08 12.85 2.87
CA ARG A 3 4.45 12.43 3.18
C ARG A 3 4.71 12.24 4.68
N GLU A 4 4.11 13.08 5.53
CA GLU A 4 4.29 13.03 6.99
C GLU A 4 3.62 11.79 7.57
N ILE A 5 2.40 11.44 7.10
CA ILE A 5 1.72 10.19 7.49
C ILE A 5 2.56 8.97 7.11
N GLY A 6 3.29 9.04 5.99
CA GLY A 6 4.17 7.96 5.55
C GLY A 6 5.37 7.74 6.48
N GLU A 7 5.96 8.80 7.04
CA GLU A 7 7.08 8.67 7.97
C GLU A 7 6.65 8.16 9.34
N GLU A 8 5.56 8.69 9.91
CA GLU A 8 5.06 8.23 11.21
C GLU A 8 4.64 6.75 11.19
N LEU A 9 4.00 6.31 10.10
CA LEU A 9 3.63 4.91 9.93
C LEU A 9 4.86 3.99 9.84
N VAL A 10 5.89 4.41 9.09
CA VAL A 10 7.13 3.66 8.96
C VAL A 10 7.82 3.53 10.33
N GLU A 11 7.96 4.63 11.06
CA GLU A 11 8.55 4.63 12.40
C GLU A 11 7.75 3.75 13.38
N TYR A 12 6.42 3.82 13.33
CA TYR A 12 5.55 2.97 14.15
C TYR A 12 5.78 1.47 13.87
N ILE A 13 5.84 1.06 12.60
CA ILE A 13 6.05 -0.34 12.22
C ILE A 13 7.44 -0.82 12.64
N ILE A 14 8.47 -0.01 12.41
CA ILE A 14 9.85 -0.32 12.85
C ILE A 14 9.87 -0.55 14.36
N HIS A 15 9.30 0.38 15.13
CA HIS A 15 9.27 0.29 16.59
C HIS A 15 8.47 -0.92 17.09
N SER A 16 7.37 -1.24 16.43
CA SER A 16 6.46 -2.32 16.86
C SER A 16 6.94 -3.72 16.47
N THR A 17 7.74 -3.85 15.41
CA THR A 17 8.12 -5.15 14.83
C THR A 17 9.61 -5.44 14.88
N GLY A 18 10.46 -4.42 15.07
CA GLY A 18 11.92 -4.54 14.96
C GLY A 18 12.44 -4.76 13.54
N VAL A 19 11.57 -4.70 12.53
CA VAL A 19 11.95 -4.83 11.12
C VAL A 19 12.67 -3.57 10.68
N ASP A 20 13.72 -3.71 9.86
CA ASP A 20 14.48 -2.59 9.37
C ASP A 20 13.65 -1.70 8.42
N ARG A 21 14.01 -0.42 8.37
CA ARG A 21 13.31 0.59 7.57
C ARG A 21 13.21 0.24 6.09
N GLU A 22 14.26 -0.35 5.51
CA GLU A 22 14.28 -0.69 4.09
C GLU A 22 13.24 -1.77 3.78
N THR A 23 13.16 -2.80 4.61
CA THR A 23 12.16 -3.86 4.50
C THR A 23 10.74 -3.32 4.67
N VAL A 24 10.49 -2.47 5.67
CA VAL A 24 9.16 -1.83 5.87
C VAL A 24 8.75 -1.04 4.62
N LEU A 25 9.65 -0.23 4.06
CA LEU A 25 9.37 0.55 2.85
C LEU A 25 9.09 -0.34 1.63
N LYS A 26 9.79 -1.46 1.48
CA LYS A 26 9.54 -2.43 0.40
C LYS A 26 8.15 -3.04 0.51
N VAL A 27 7.75 -3.45 1.72
CA VAL A 27 6.43 -4.03 1.98
C VAL A 27 5.34 -3.01 1.70
N LEU A 28 5.42 -1.80 2.26
CA LEU A 28 4.40 -0.77 2.05
C LEU A 28 4.21 -0.43 0.56
N ARG A 29 5.30 -0.38 -0.22
CA ARG A 29 5.22 -0.18 -1.68
C ARG A 29 4.59 -1.37 -2.41
N ALA A 30 4.82 -2.59 -1.93
CA ALA A 30 4.19 -3.77 -2.51
C ALA A 30 2.68 -3.79 -2.22
N GLU A 31 2.28 -3.44 -1.00
CA GLU A 31 0.88 -3.32 -0.59
C GLU A 31 0.15 -2.22 -1.38
N GLU A 32 0.78 -1.05 -1.55
CA GLU A 32 0.21 0.04 -2.36
C GLU A 32 -0.05 -0.42 -3.81
N LYS A 33 0.93 -1.07 -4.44
CA LYS A 33 0.77 -1.61 -5.80
C LYS A 33 -0.31 -2.69 -5.87
N PHE A 34 -0.38 -3.55 -4.87
CA PHE A 34 -1.40 -4.58 -4.80
C PHE A 34 -2.80 -3.98 -4.70
N LEU A 35 -2.99 -2.98 -3.83
CA LEU A 35 -4.26 -2.25 -3.68
C LEU A 35 -4.67 -1.59 -4.99
N VAL A 36 -3.75 -0.90 -5.67
CA VAL A 36 -4.02 -0.28 -6.98
C VAL A 36 -4.49 -1.34 -7.99
N LEU A 37 -3.79 -2.47 -8.08
CA LEU A 37 -4.17 -3.58 -8.97
C LEU A 37 -5.58 -4.12 -8.66
N GLN A 38 -5.95 -4.24 -7.38
CA GLN A 38 -7.30 -4.69 -7.02
C GLN A 38 -8.37 -3.66 -7.38
N ILE A 39 -8.07 -2.38 -7.24
CA ILE A 39 -8.97 -1.29 -7.65
C ILE A 39 -9.18 -1.34 -9.16
N GLU A 40 -8.09 -1.42 -9.94
CA GLU A 40 -8.15 -1.51 -11.40
C GLU A 40 -8.99 -2.71 -11.86
N LYS A 41 -8.72 -3.91 -11.34
CA LYS A 41 -9.54 -5.11 -11.62
C LYS A 41 -11.00 -4.91 -11.28
N SER A 42 -11.29 -4.29 -10.13
CA SER A 42 -12.67 -4.04 -9.70
C SER A 42 -13.38 -3.02 -10.58
N MET A 43 -12.64 -2.11 -11.22
CA MET A 43 -13.17 -1.15 -12.18
C MET A 43 -13.40 -1.79 -13.56
N GLU A 44 -12.48 -2.60 -14.05
CA GLU A 44 -12.60 -3.33 -15.32
C GLU A 44 -13.78 -4.32 -15.31
N VAL A 45 -14.01 -5.02 -14.20
CA VAL A 45 -15.16 -5.92 -14.04
C VAL A 45 -16.49 -5.16 -14.19
N LYS A 46 -16.57 -3.91 -13.70
CA LYS A 46 -17.80 -3.09 -13.81
C LYS A 46 -18.09 -2.59 -15.23
N GLU A 47 -17.08 -2.50 -16.10
CA GLU A 47 -17.28 -2.14 -17.51
C GLU A 47 -17.76 -3.34 -18.34
N ASN A 48 -17.29 -4.55 -18.04
CA ASN A 48 -17.69 -5.77 -18.77
C ASN A 48 -19.07 -6.30 -18.37
N ASP A 49 -19.58 -6.01 -17.16
CA ASP A 49 -20.94 -6.39 -16.75
C ASP A 49 -22.05 -5.45 -17.32
N LYS A 50 -21.67 -4.40 -18.06
CA LYS A 50 -22.62 -3.45 -18.66
C LYS A 50 -23.01 -3.75 -20.12
N TYR A 51 -22.53 -4.86 -20.69
CA TYR A 51 -22.85 -5.29 -22.07
C TYR A 51 -23.42 -6.71 -22.10
#